data_AF-A0A4D8Q8Z9-F1
#
_entry.id   AF-A0A4D8Q8Z9-F1
#
_cell.length_a   1.000
_cell.length_b   1.000
_cell.length_c   1.000
_cell.angle_alpha   90.00
_cell.angle_beta   90.00
_cell.angle_gamma   90.00
#
_symmetry.space_group_name_H-M   'P 1'
#
loop_
_entity.id
_entity.type
_entity.pdbx_description
1 polymer ?
#
loop_
_entity_poly.entity_id
_entity_poly.type
_entity_poly.pdbx_seq_one_letter_code
_entity_poly.pdbx_strand_id
1 'polypeptide(L)' 'MKRVTMNHINAYLDGALDDKERQEFEQSVEDDADAKAVVTFHRSHVDELHRLYDPVLEEPVPARMLELLRQRRKD' A
#
# COMPACT_ATOMS: atom_id res chain seq x y z
N MET A 1 23.26 9.90 -9.35
CA MET A 1 21.81 9.74 -9.13
C MET A 1 21.56 8.35 -8.58
N LYS A 2 20.73 8.22 -7.54
CA LYS A 2 20.42 6.93 -6.92
C LYS A 2 19.52 6.15 -7.88
N ARG A 3 19.93 4.95 -8.30
CA ARG A 3 19.12 4.10 -9.16
C ARG A 3 17.85 3.69 -8.40
N VAL A 4 16.68 4.00 -8.94
CA VAL A 4 15.40 3.54 -8.41
C VAL A 4 15.33 2.02 -8.54
N THR A 5 14.93 1.34 -7.46
CA THR A 5 14.80 -0.12 -7.43
C THR A 5 13.38 -0.50 -7.03
N MET A 6 12.97 -1.73 -7.30
CA MET A 6 11.63 -2.21 -6.93
C MET A 6 11.34 -2.06 -5.43
N ASN A 7 12.34 -2.25 -4.56
CA ASN A 7 12.15 -2.04 -3.11
C ASN A 7 11.82 -0.58 -2.78
N HIS A 8 12.44 0.39 -3.46
CA HIS A 8 12.12 1.80 -3.28
C HIS A 8 10.70 2.11 -3.76
N ILE A 9 10.29 1.53 -4.90
CA ILE A 9 8.94 1.70 -5.45
C ILE A 9 7.90 1.13 -4.49
N ASN A 10 8.10 -0.09 -3.98
CA ASN A 10 7.19 -0.70 -3.01
C ASN A 10 7.11 0.12 -1.72
N ALA A 11 8.24 0.53 -1.16
CA ALA A 11 8.26 1.35 0.06
C ALA A 11 7.51 2.70 -0.14
N TYR A 12 7.63 3.30 -1.32
CA TYR A 12 6.86 4.51 -1.67
C TYR A 12 5.36 4.23 -1.76
N LEU A 13 4.95 3.14 -2.42
CA LEU A 13 3.54 2.78 -2.58
C LEU A 13 2.88 2.33 -1.27
N ASP A 14 3.63 1.64 -0.41
CA ASP A 14 3.16 1.19 0.91
C ASP A 14 3.10 2.34 1.94
N GLY A 15 3.56 3.55 1.59
CA GLY A 15 3.65 4.68 2.51
C GLY A 15 4.70 4.49 3.61
N ALA A 16 5.70 3.64 3.38
CA ALA A 16 6.73 3.29 4.36
C ALA A 16 7.92 4.26 4.39
N LEU A 17 7.99 5.22 3.47
CA LEU A 17 9.02 6.25 3.41
C LEU A 17 8.66 7.43 4.31
N ASP A 18 9.67 8.00 4.99
CA ASP A 18 9.49 9.30 5.65
C ASP A 18 9.38 10.45 4.63
N ASP A 19 9.06 11.66 5.11
CA ASP A 19 8.85 12.81 4.23
C ASP A 19 10.08 13.17 3.39
N LYS A 20 11.29 12.99 3.93
CA LYS A 20 12.54 13.30 3.23
C LYS A 20 12.84 12.22 2.19
N GLU A 21 12.73 10.95 2.57
CA GLU A 21 12.93 9.81 1.69
C GLU A 21 11.93 9.83 0.53
N ARG A 22 10.68 10.23 0.79
CA ARG A 22 9.65 10.40 -0.22
C ARG A 22 10.05 11.46 -1.25
N GLN A 23 10.48 12.63 -0.80
CA GLN A 23 10.91 13.71 -1.71
C GLN A 23 12.13 13.32 -2.54
N GLU A 24 13.12 12.67 -1.93
CA GLU A 24 14.31 12.20 -2.64
C GLU A 24 13.96 11.13 -3.69
N PHE A 25 13.01 10.25 -3.38
CA PHE A 25 12.49 9.26 -4.32
C PHE A 25 11.74 9.93 -5.47
N GLU A 26 10.82 10.85 -5.17
CA GLU A 26 10.03 11.57 -6.18
C GLU A 26 10.93 12.36 -7.14
N GLN A 27 11.96 13.05 -6.63
CA GLN A 27 12.96 13.72 -7.46
C GLN A 27 13.74 12.74 -8.34
N SER A 28 14.12 11.58 -7.79
CA SER A 28 14.85 10.55 -8.56
C SER A 28 14.00 9.93 -9.66
N VAL A 29 12.68 9.84 -9.46
CA VAL A 29 11.72 9.39 -10.47
C VAL A 29 11.44 10.49 -11.48
N GLU A 30 11.38 11.76 -11.06
CA GLU A 30 11.18 12.93 -11.95
C GLU A 30 12.16 12.94 -13.13
N ASP A 31 13.41 12.60 -12.86
CA ASP A 31 14.50 12.63 -13.84
C ASP A 31 14.64 11.33 -14.68
N ASP A 32 13.80 10.32 -14.46
CA ASP A 32 13.88 8.99 -15.11
C ASP A 32 12.49 8.56 -15.66
N ALA A 33 12.33 8.62 -16.99
CA ALA A 33 11.07 8.29 -17.67
C ALA A 33 10.68 6.81 -17.53
N ASP A 34 11.66 5.91 -17.48
CA ASP A 34 11.39 4.47 -17.32
C ASP A 34 10.92 4.20 -15.89
N ALA A 35 11.57 4.83 -14.89
CA ALA A 35 11.13 4.75 -13.50
C ALA A 35 9.72 5.31 -13.32
N LYS A 36 9.39 6.44 -13.96
CA LYS A 36 8.02 7.00 -13.97
C LYS A 36 6.99 6.01 -14.49
N ALA A 37 7.29 5.35 -15.61
CA ALA A 37 6.38 4.37 -16.21
C ALA A 37 6.13 3.19 -15.26
N VAL A 38 7.19 2.67 -14.62
CA VAL A 38 7.06 1.57 -13.66
C VAL A 38 6.25 1.99 -12.43
N VAL A 39 6.55 3.15 -11.83
CA VAL A 39 5.80 3.64 -10.66
C VAL A 39 4.32 3.84 -10.99
N THR A 40 4.02 4.42 -12.17
CA THR A 40 2.64 4.64 -12.63
C THR A 40 1.89 3.32 -12.82
N PHE A 41 2.54 2.33 -13.44
CA PHE A 41 1.97 1.00 -13.64
C PHE A 41 1.65 0.31 -12.31
N HIS A 42 2.59 0.31 -11.36
CA HIS A 42 2.37 -0.30 -10.05
C HIS A 42 1.30 0.44 -9.23
N ARG A 43 1.26 1.78 -9.28
CA ARG A 43 0.20 2.56 -8.64
C ARG A 43 -1.18 2.16 -9.16
N SER A 44 -1.34 1.99 -10.48
CA SER A 44 -2.62 1.57 -11.06
C SER A 44 -3.10 0.20 -10.55
N HIS A 45 -2.17 -0.72 -10.26
CA HIS A 45 -2.52 -2.01 -9.68
C HIS A 45 -2.93 -1.89 -8.21
N VAL A 46 -2.25 -1.05 -7.42
CA VAL A 46 -2.62 -0.78 -6.03
C VAL A 46 -4.02 -0.14 -5.97
N ASP A 47 -4.28 0.85 -6.82
CA ASP A 47 -5.59 1.50 -6.90
C ASP A 47 -6.70 0.50 -7.26
N GLU A 48 -6.43 -0.43 -8.18
CA GLU A 48 -7.39 -1.46 -8.58
C GLU A 48 -7.66 -2.46 -7.44
N LEU A 49 -6.64 -2.84 -6.65
CA LEU A 49 -6.82 -3.68 -5.48
C LEU A 49 -7.68 -2.99 -4.43
N HIS A 50 -7.40 -1.71 -4.13
CA HIS A 50 -8.23 -0.90 -3.23
C HIS A 50 -9.67 -0.82 -3.73
N ARG A 51 -9.88 -0.53 -5.01
CA ARG A 51 -11.22 -0.50 -5.61
C ARG A 51 -12.01 -1.80 -5.41
N LEU A 52 -11.33 -2.95 -5.51
CA LEU A 52 -11.97 -4.26 -5.39
C LEU A 52 -12.20 -4.68 -3.94
N TYR A 53 -11.30 -4.33 -3.01
CA TYR A 53 -11.26 -4.92 -1.67
C TYR A 53 -11.54 -3.95 -0.53
N ASP A 54 -11.42 -2.64 -0.71
CA ASP A 54 -11.77 -1.66 0.32
C ASP A 54 -13.23 -1.80 0.81
N PRO A 55 -14.23 -2.16 -0.03
CA PRO A 55 -15.59 -2.40 0.47
C PRO A 55 -15.67 -3.46 1.57
N VAL A 56 -14.76 -4.43 1.61
CA VAL A 56 -14.70 -5.47 2.66
C VAL A 56 -14.41 -4.84 4.03
N LEU A 57 -13.70 -3.72 4.08
CA LEU A 57 -13.38 -3.03 5.34
C LEU A 57 -14.62 -2.40 5.99
N GLU A 58 -15.65 -2.12 5.19
CA GLU A 58 -16.93 -1.55 5.65
C GLU A 58 -17.97 -2.64 5.98
N GLU A 59 -17.68 -3.91 5.66
CA GLU A 59 -18.57 -5.01 5.99
C GLU A 59 -18.60 -5.28 7.50
N PRO A 60 -19.77 -5.63 8.07
CA PRO A 60 -19.84 -5.98 9.48
C PRO A 60 -19.03 -7.25 9.75
N VAL A 61 -18.32 -7.27 10.88
CA VAL A 61 -17.57 -8.45 11.31
C VAL A 61 -18.51 -9.65 11.41
N PRO A 62 -18.19 -10.80 10.76
CA PRO A 62 -19.05 -11.97 10.77
C PRO A 62 -19.41 -12.44 12.19
N ALA A 63 -20.71 -12.70 12.43
CA ALA A 63 -21.23 -13.06 13.76
C ALA A 63 -20.48 -14.25 14.40
N ARG A 64 -20.10 -15.25 13.60
CA ARG A 64 -19.31 -16.42 14.04
C ARG A 64 -17.96 -16.03 14.70
N MET A 65 -17.32 -14.95 14.23
CA MET A 65 -16.06 -14.47 14.80
C MET A 65 -16.31 -13.74 16.13
N LEU A 66 -17.40 -12.96 16.20
CA LEU A 66 -17.80 -12.26 17.42
C LEU A 66 -18.20 -13.24 18.55
N GLU A 67 -18.79 -14.39 18.19
CA GLU A 67 -19.15 -15.45 19.14
C GLU A 67 -17.92 -16.07 19.81
N LEU A 68 -16.85 -16.34 19.05
CA LEU A 68 -15.58 -16.84 19.60
C LEU A 68 -14.99 -15.89 20.65
N LEU A 69 -15.05 -14.57 20.40
CA LEU A 69 -14.59 -13.55 21.35
C LEU A 69 -15.47 -13.44 22.61
N ARG A 70 -16.75 -13.82 22.52
CA ARG A 70 -17.66 -13.86 23.69
C ARG A 70 -17.40 -15.11 24.55
N GLN A 71 -17.10 -16.25 23.94
CA GLN A 71 -16.80 -17.49 24.66
C GLN A 71 -15.52 -17.34 25.48
N ARG A 72 -14.44 -16.84 24.88
CA ARG A 72 -13.14 -16.64 25.56
C ARG A 72 -13.19 -15.69 26.77
N ARG A 73 -14.16 -14.78 26.84
CA ARG A 73 -14.32 -13.82 27.96
C ARG A 73 -15.10 -14.38 29.15
N LYS A 74 -15.70 -15.57 29.02
CA LYS A 74 -16.46 -16.23 30.08
C LYS A 74 -15.62 -17.23 30.88
N ASP A 75 -14.42 -17.53 30.39
CA ASP A 75 -13.38 -18.34 31.04
C ASP A 75 -12.40 -17.43 31.80
#